data_AF-A0AAU7X8G0-F1
#
_entry.id   AF-A0AAU7X8G0-F1
#
_cell.length_a   1.000
_cell.length_b   1.000
_cell.length_c   1.000
_cell.angle_alpha   90.00
_cell.angle_beta   90.00
_cell.angle_gamma   90.00
#
_symmetry.space_group_name_H-M   'P 1'
#
loop_
_entity.id
_entity.type
_entity.pdbx_description
1 polymer ?
#
loop_
_entity_poly.entity_id
_entity_poly.type
_entity_poly.pdbx_seq_one_letter_code
_entity_poly.pdbx_strand_id
1 'polypeptide(L)'
;MSIDLPTAGLVAAPNDLARLSVAAMIDGYASGTITPSEVTEAVIAAIDRADAKLKIVVTPLYDQARAAAAQATADWKAGRPAGPLAGVPISVKDLIYVGGVAAKAGAPGLDGFVAPTDAAVVERIRAAGAIVTCKTTTCESGYKLTADSPVSGITRNPWNPSRTSGGSSGGAAAGVAAGCGPLALGTDGVGSIRVPSAFCGVVGIKPTFGLVPRSPGFSPPSWASLAHTGPIARSVADAAALLSVIAGPDIRDPACLPATGGSYSAGIRSLKGSRSPPRSTSATRRSIRTCGRPSPRRSTCSAGSAPACARMRSACRPTCWRRR
;
A
#
# COMPACT_ATOMS: atom_id res chain seq x y z
N MET A 1 2.69 32.58 -24.38
CA MET A 1 3.78 31.71 -23.89
C MET A 1 3.29 30.28 -23.95
N SER A 2 3.61 29.58 -25.03
CA SER A 2 3.31 28.15 -25.20
C SER A 2 4.15 27.35 -24.22
N ILE A 3 3.51 26.43 -23.50
CA ILE A 3 4.21 25.40 -22.74
C ILE A 3 4.32 24.21 -23.67
N ASP A 4 5.51 24.04 -24.26
CA ASP A 4 5.87 22.81 -24.96
C ASP A 4 6.03 21.69 -23.93
N LEU A 5 5.16 20.69 -24.00
CA LEU A 5 5.36 19.41 -23.34
C LEU A 5 6.17 18.52 -24.30
N PRO A 6 7.38 18.05 -23.95
CA PRO A 6 8.14 17.21 -24.86
C PRO A 6 7.52 15.81 -24.95
N THR A 7 6.96 15.49 -26.10
CA THR A 7 6.70 14.13 -26.58
C THR A 7 7.77 13.75 -27.59
N ALA A 8 8.74 12.91 -27.21
CA ALA A 8 9.45 11.98 -28.11
C ALA A 8 10.48 11.14 -27.34
N GLY A 9 10.47 9.82 -27.58
CA GLY A 9 11.65 8.95 -27.43
C GLY A 9 11.84 8.25 -26.09
N LEU A 10 11.05 7.22 -25.78
CA LEU A 10 11.42 6.23 -24.76
C LEU A 10 12.30 5.13 -25.42
N VAL A 11 13.51 5.51 -25.81
CA VAL A 11 14.62 4.55 -25.81
C VAL A 11 15.03 4.47 -24.35
N ALA A 12 14.90 3.30 -23.73
CA ALA A 12 15.20 3.10 -22.31
C ALA A 12 16.63 3.59 -22.02
N ALA A 13 16.74 4.69 -21.26
CA ALA A 13 18.03 5.12 -20.76
C ALA A 13 18.58 4.03 -19.82
N PRO A 14 19.89 3.76 -19.82
CA PRO A 14 20.52 2.87 -18.85
C PRO A 14 20.45 3.51 -17.46
N ASN A 15 19.32 3.34 -16.76
CA ASN A 15 19.12 3.57 -15.33
C ASN A 15 17.68 3.31 -14.80
N ASP A 16 16.78 2.68 -15.56
CA ASP A 16 15.38 2.52 -15.13
C ASP A 16 15.03 1.20 -14.42
N LEU A 17 16.04 0.46 -13.95
CA LEU A 17 15.84 -0.86 -13.33
C LEU A 17 14.90 -0.82 -12.11
N ALA A 18 14.96 0.24 -11.31
CA ALA A 18 14.10 0.39 -10.14
C ALA A 18 12.60 0.57 -10.47
N ARG A 19 12.28 0.99 -11.71
CA ARG A 19 10.90 1.21 -12.16
C ARG A 19 10.30 0.03 -12.92
N LEU A 20 11.08 -1.02 -13.21
CA LEU A 20 10.57 -2.24 -13.83
C LEU A 20 9.38 -2.82 -13.05
N SER A 21 8.47 -3.48 -13.76
CA SER A 21 7.42 -4.29 -13.13
C SER A 21 8.02 -5.58 -12.57
N VAL A 22 7.28 -6.27 -11.71
CA VAL A 22 7.70 -7.58 -11.18
C VAL A 22 7.95 -8.56 -12.32
N ALA A 23 7.05 -8.62 -13.30
CA ALA A 23 7.20 -9.50 -14.46
C ALA A 23 8.47 -9.19 -15.28
N ALA A 24 8.74 -7.90 -15.56
CA ALA A 24 9.93 -7.51 -16.32
C ALA A 24 11.24 -7.81 -15.56
N MET A 25 11.24 -7.71 -14.23
CA MET A 25 12.38 -8.13 -13.41
C MET A 25 12.61 -9.64 -13.53
N ILE A 26 11.55 -10.44 -13.34
CA ILE A 26 11.64 -11.91 -13.41
C ILE A 26 12.08 -12.39 -14.80
N ASP A 27 11.51 -11.85 -15.88
CA ASP A 27 11.90 -12.17 -17.26
C ASP A 27 13.37 -11.78 -17.52
N GLY A 28 13.78 -10.63 -16.98
CA GLY A 28 15.16 -10.16 -17.06
C GLY A 28 16.15 -11.07 -16.34
N TYR A 29 15.80 -11.54 -15.14
CA TYR A 29 16.62 -12.48 -14.37
C TYR A 29 16.69 -13.86 -15.04
N ALA A 30 15.56 -14.35 -15.56
CA ALA A 30 15.48 -15.63 -16.25
C ALA A 30 16.30 -15.66 -17.55
N SER A 31 16.31 -14.54 -18.28
CA SER A 31 17.12 -14.38 -19.50
C SER A 31 18.59 -14.03 -19.22
N GLY A 32 18.94 -13.67 -17.98
CA GLY A 32 20.28 -13.21 -17.61
C GLY A 32 20.63 -11.82 -18.15
N THR A 33 19.65 -11.06 -18.65
CA THR A 33 19.86 -9.70 -19.18
C THR A 33 20.07 -8.64 -18.09
N ILE A 34 19.53 -8.90 -16.91
CA ILE A 34 19.75 -8.14 -15.67
C ILE A 34 19.82 -9.13 -14.51
N THR A 35 20.34 -8.69 -13.36
CA THR A 35 20.47 -9.51 -12.16
C THR A 35 19.75 -8.89 -10.96
N PRO A 36 19.34 -9.71 -9.97
CA PRO A 36 18.81 -9.20 -8.71
C PRO A 36 19.73 -8.20 -8.01
N SER A 37 21.06 -8.40 -8.08
CA SER A 37 22.04 -7.46 -7.53
C SER A 37 21.99 -6.09 -8.20
N GLU A 38 21.98 -6.03 -9.55
CA GLU A 38 21.88 -4.76 -10.28
C GLU A 38 20.58 -4.02 -9.99
N VAL A 39 19.46 -4.75 -9.98
CA VAL A 39 18.14 -4.16 -9.69
C VAL A 39 18.06 -3.68 -8.23
N THR A 40 18.60 -4.44 -7.28
CA THR A 40 18.60 -4.05 -5.86
C THR A 40 19.43 -2.79 -5.63
N GLU A 41 20.62 -2.69 -6.23
CA GLU A 41 21.42 -1.45 -6.14
C GLU A 41 20.69 -0.25 -6.78
N ALA A 42 20.06 -0.45 -7.95
CA ALA A 42 19.28 0.60 -8.57
C ALA A 42 18.10 1.06 -7.70
N VAL A 43 17.44 0.14 -6.99
CA VAL A 43 16.36 0.44 -6.04
C VAL A 43 16.90 1.17 -4.82
N ILE A 44 18.00 0.73 -4.21
CA ILE A 44 18.63 1.42 -3.07
C ILE A 44 19.01 2.85 -3.46
N ALA A 45 19.66 3.04 -4.60
CA ALA A 45 20.02 4.36 -5.11
C ALA A 45 18.77 5.24 -5.38
N ALA A 46 17.66 4.65 -5.84
CA ALA A 46 16.39 5.36 -6.00
C ALA A 46 15.76 5.74 -4.66
N ILE A 47 15.83 4.86 -3.64
CA ILE A 47 15.36 5.13 -2.28
C ILE A 47 16.14 6.31 -1.70
N ASP A 48 17.48 6.29 -1.74
CA ASP A 48 18.31 7.35 -1.13
C ASP A 48 18.01 8.73 -1.75
N ARG A 49 17.90 8.80 -3.09
CA ARG A 49 17.56 10.05 -3.78
C ARG A 49 16.17 10.56 -3.41
N ALA A 50 15.20 9.66 -3.27
CA ALA A 50 13.83 10.04 -2.93
C ALA A 50 13.72 10.43 -1.45
N ASP A 51 14.34 9.67 -0.55
CA ASP A 51 14.27 9.86 0.89
C ASP A 51 14.81 11.22 1.34
N ALA A 52 15.90 11.68 0.71
CA ALA A 52 16.47 13.00 0.93
C ALA A 52 15.44 14.14 0.81
N LYS A 53 14.43 13.97 -0.06
CA LYS A 53 13.39 14.97 -0.33
C LYS A 53 12.04 14.64 0.32
N LEU A 54 11.73 13.35 0.43
CA LEU A 54 10.38 12.87 0.74
C LEU A 54 10.25 12.23 2.12
N LYS A 55 11.33 11.85 2.79
CA LYS A 55 11.32 11.18 4.11
C LYS A 55 10.43 9.92 4.11
N ILE A 56 10.81 8.93 3.31
CA ILE A 56 10.07 7.68 3.09
C ILE A 56 10.64 6.47 3.87
N VAL A 57 11.88 6.54 4.36
CA VAL A 57 12.55 5.48 5.11
C VAL A 57 12.63 5.83 6.59
N VAL A 58 12.36 4.86 7.46
CA VAL A 58 12.64 4.94 8.90
C VAL A 58 13.80 4.04 9.32
N THR A 59 13.98 2.89 8.68
CA THR A 59 15.10 1.98 8.92
C THR A 59 15.58 1.40 7.59
N PRO A 60 16.79 1.76 7.10
CA PRO A 60 17.36 1.14 5.91
C PRO A 60 17.77 -0.31 6.22
N LEU A 61 17.63 -1.21 5.25
CA LEU A 61 18.04 -2.61 5.34
C LEU A 61 19.00 -2.98 4.19
N TYR A 62 19.79 -2.00 3.75
CA TYR A 62 20.52 -2.08 2.49
C TYR A 62 21.58 -3.18 2.48
N ASP A 63 22.32 -3.38 3.56
CA ASP A 63 23.35 -4.42 3.59
C ASP A 63 22.73 -5.82 3.61
N GLN A 64 21.61 -6.01 4.33
CA GLN A 64 20.86 -7.26 4.26
C GLN A 64 20.25 -7.46 2.86
N ALA A 65 19.77 -6.40 2.24
CA ALA A 65 19.22 -6.44 0.88
C ALA A 65 20.30 -6.83 -0.14
N ARG A 66 21.50 -6.28 -0.04
CA ARG A 66 22.67 -6.61 -0.88
C ARG A 66 23.07 -8.07 -0.74
N ALA A 67 23.16 -8.57 0.49
CA ALA A 67 23.48 -9.97 0.74
C ALA A 67 22.41 -10.91 0.14
N ALA A 68 21.13 -10.59 0.35
CA ALA A 68 20.03 -11.35 -0.25
C ALA A 68 20.02 -11.27 -1.79
N ALA A 69 20.36 -10.12 -2.37
CA ALA A 69 20.46 -9.95 -3.82
C ALA A 69 21.62 -10.73 -4.44
N ALA A 70 22.76 -10.79 -3.75
CA ALA A 70 23.89 -11.62 -4.17
C ALA A 70 23.50 -13.10 -4.19
N GLN A 71 22.81 -13.58 -3.15
CA GLN A 71 22.30 -14.95 -3.11
C GLN A 71 21.29 -15.21 -4.23
N ALA A 72 20.28 -14.33 -4.40
CA ALA A 72 19.30 -14.47 -5.47
C ALA A 72 19.96 -14.47 -6.86
N THR A 73 21.01 -13.66 -7.06
CA THR A 73 21.78 -13.65 -8.32
C THR A 73 22.48 -14.99 -8.57
N ALA A 74 23.07 -15.59 -7.53
CA ALA A 74 23.67 -16.92 -7.63
C ALA A 74 22.62 -17.99 -7.95
N ASP A 75 21.46 -17.93 -7.30
CA ASP A 75 20.34 -18.87 -7.49
C ASP A 75 19.78 -18.80 -8.92
N TRP A 76 19.60 -17.59 -9.47
CA TRP A 76 19.19 -17.40 -10.87
C TRP A 76 20.23 -17.94 -11.86
N LYS A 77 21.53 -17.67 -11.64
CA LYS A 77 22.61 -18.22 -12.48
C LYS A 77 22.69 -19.74 -12.43
N ALA A 78 22.34 -20.34 -11.29
CA ALA A 78 22.29 -21.78 -11.10
C ALA A 78 20.97 -22.43 -11.60
N GLY A 79 20.02 -21.64 -12.14
CA GLY A 79 18.73 -22.14 -12.61
C GLY A 79 17.79 -22.60 -11.49
N ARG A 80 17.92 -22.08 -10.27
CA ARG A 80 17.12 -22.47 -9.09
C ARG A 80 16.53 -21.25 -8.36
N PRO A 81 15.68 -20.43 -9.01
CA PRO A 81 15.11 -19.25 -8.36
C PRO A 81 14.24 -19.62 -7.14
N ALA A 82 14.36 -18.84 -6.07
CA ALA A 82 13.72 -19.08 -4.76
C ALA A 82 12.22 -18.74 -4.68
N GLY A 83 11.48 -18.87 -5.79
CA GLY A 83 10.02 -18.67 -5.82
C GLY A 83 9.53 -17.51 -6.71
N PRO A 84 8.24 -17.16 -6.63
CA PRO A 84 7.58 -16.27 -7.60
C PRO A 84 8.01 -14.80 -7.52
N LEU A 85 8.68 -14.40 -6.45
CA LEU A 85 9.25 -13.06 -6.28
C LEU A 85 10.78 -13.11 -6.13
N ALA A 86 11.43 -14.18 -6.61
CA ALA A 86 12.87 -14.39 -6.48
C ALA A 86 13.69 -13.19 -6.99
N GLY A 87 14.33 -12.47 -6.07
CA GLY A 87 15.16 -11.31 -6.37
C GLY A 87 14.40 -9.99 -6.54
N VAL A 88 13.09 -9.95 -6.24
CA VAL A 88 12.27 -8.73 -6.39
C VAL A 88 12.38 -7.85 -5.14
N PRO A 89 12.80 -6.57 -5.26
CA PRO A 89 12.86 -5.67 -4.12
C PRO A 89 11.48 -5.25 -3.61
N ILE A 90 11.33 -5.19 -2.29
CA ILE A 90 10.11 -4.79 -1.60
C ILE A 90 10.44 -3.94 -0.36
N SER A 91 9.61 -2.94 -0.10
CA SER A 91 9.68 -2.15 1.15
C SER A 91 8.55 -2.53 2.11
N VAL A 92 8.77 -2.39 3.42
CA VAL A 92 7.83 -2.88 4.44
C VAL A 92 7.47 -1.76 5.40
N LYS A 93 6.18 -1.45 5.57
CA LYS A 93 5.76 -0.44 6.55
C LYS A 93 6.26 -0.74 7.96
N ASP A 94 6.63 0.30 8.70
CA ASP A 94 7.23 0.14 10.02
C ASP A 94 6.43 -0.67 11.03
N LEU A 95 5.09 -0.63 10.93
CA LEU A 95 4.17 -1.36 11.80
C LEU A 95 4.18 -2.89 11.61
N ILE A 96 4.77 -3.37 10.53
CA ILE A 96 4.85 -4.81 10.19
C ILE A 96 6.21 -5.31 10.67
N TYR A 97 6.23 -6.27 11.59
CA TYR A 97 7.49 -6.75 12.16
C TYR A 97 8.38 -7.44 11.12
N VAL A 98 9.67 -7.12 11.18
CA VAL A 98 10.75 -7.79 10.48
C VAL A 98 11.72 -8.24 11.57
N GLY A 99 11.99 -9.53 11.68
CA GLY A 99 12.78 -10.12 12.75
C GLY A 99 14.20 -9.56 12.78
N GLY A 100 14.68 -9.22 13.97
CA GLY A 100 15.98 -8.60 14.19
C GLY A 100 16.07 -7.13 13.77
N VAL A 101 14.96 -6.51 13.36
CA VAL A 101 14.92 -5.11 12.89
C VAL A 101 14.10 -4.26 13.85
N ALA A 102 14.56 -3.02 14.07
CA ALA A 102 13.83 -2.02 14.85
C ALA A 102 12.42 -1.78 14.27
N ALA A 103 11.42 -1.71 15.15
CA ALA A 103 10.06 -1.38 14.79
C ALA A 103 9.58 -0.22 15.68
N LYS A 104 9.69 1.00 15.13
CA LYS A 104 9.53 2.25 15.89
C LYS A 104 8.08 2.73 15.95
N ALA A 105 7.24 2.26 15.04
CA ALA A 105 5.84 2.65 14.87
C ALA A 105 5.59 4.16 14.75
N GLY A 106 6.61 4.96 14.41
CA GLY A 106 6.50 6.41 14.51
C GLY A 106 6.28 6.95 15.93
N ALA A 107 6.51 6.17 16.97
CA ALA A 107 6.27 6.53 18.37
C ALA A 107 7.59 6.56 19.15
N PRO A 108 7.96 7.67 19.82
CA PRO A 108 9.22 7.78 20.57
C PRO A 108 9.39 6.69 21.65
N GLY A 109 8.30 6.26 22.28
CA GLY A 109 8.32 5.22 23.31
C GLY A 109 8.72 3.82 22.81
N LEU A 110 8.85 3.65 21.50
CA LEU A 110 9.19 2.37 20.85
C LEU A 110 10.56 2.41 20.14
N ASP A 111 11.34 3.48 20.28
CA ASP A 111 12.61 3.63 19.55
C ASP A 111 13.63 2.51 19.85
N GLY A 112 13.60 1.93 21.06
CA GLY A 112 14.44 0.80 21.46
C GLY A 112 13.86 -0.60 21.15
N PHE A 113 12.66 -0.70 20.57
CA PHE A 113 12.03 -1.98 20.31
C PHE A 113 12.54 -2.63 19.02
N VAL A 114 13.11 -3.83 19.15
CA VAL A 114 13.52 -4.69 18.04
C VAL A 114 12.58 -5.88 17.97
N ALA A 115 11.98 -6.11 16.81
CA ALA A 115 11.06 -7.22 16.65
C ALA A 115 11.80 -8.57 16.70
N PRO A 116 11.40 -9.52 17.56
CA PRO A 116 12.12 -10.79 17.71
C PRO A 116 11.89 -11.74 16.54
N THR A 117 10.77 -11.62 15.83
CA THR A 117 10.37 -12.51 14.74
C THR A 117 9.80 -11.70 13.58
N ASP A 118 9.82 -12.30 12.39
CA ASP A 118 9.07 -11.79 11.25
C ASP A 118 7.55 -11.86 11.53
N ALA A 119 6.81 -10.94 10.91
CA ALA A 119 5.38 -11.12 10.67
C ALA A 119 5.18 -12.23 9.62
N ALA A 120 4.05 -12.96 9.65
CA ALA A 120 3.75 -14.03 8.68
C ALA A 120 3.83 -13.55 7.22
N VAL A 121 3.39 -12.31 6.95
CA VAL A 121 3.53 -11.70 5.62
C VAL A 121 4.99 -11.49 5.21
N VAL A 122 5.89 -11.21 6.17
CA VAL A 122 7.33 -11.06 5.92
C VAL A 122 7.98 -12.43 5.70
N GLU A 123 7.61 -13.43 6.50
CA GLU A 123 8.02 -14.83 6.28
C GLU A 123 7.64 -15.28 4.87
N ARG A 124 6.40 -14.99 4.42
CA ARG A 124 5.90 -15.35 3.09
C ARG A 124 6.64 -14.69 1.95
N ILE A 125 6.88 -13.37 2.01
CA ILE A 125 7.64 -12.69 0.94
C ILE A 125 9.09 -13.18 0.89
N ARG A 126 9.71 -13.49 2.03
CA ARG A 126 11.07 -14.07 2.07
C ARG A 126 11.09 -15.48 1.48
N ALA A 127 10.11 -16.31 1.83
CA ALA A 127 9.97 -17.65 1.27
C ALA A 127 9.66 -17.63 -0.24
N ALA A 128 9.05 -16.56 -0.75
CA ALA A 128 8.87 -16.32 -2.18
C ALA A 128 10.10 -15.72 -2.87
N GLY A 129 11.19 -15.49 -2.14
CA GLY A 129 12.46 -14.98 -2.64
C GLY A 129 12.55 -13.46 -2.78
N ALA A 130 11.60 -12.70 -2.23
CA ALA A 130 11.63 -11.23 -2.28
C ALA A 130 12.72 -10.65 -1.35
N ILE A 131 13.24 -9.48 -1.72
CA ILE A 131 14.32 -8.80 -1.02
C ILE A 131 13.78 -7.58 -0.28
N VAL A 132 13.78 -7.63 1.06
CA VAL A 132 13.36 -6.49 1.89
C VAL A 132 14.44 -5.42 1.90
N THR A 133 14.12 -4.23 1.38
CA THR A 133 15.08 -3.13 1.19
C THR A 133 15.11 -2.13 2.32
N CYS A 134 13.96 -1.82 2.90
CA CYS A 134 13.84 -0.87 4.00
C CYS A 134 12.50 -1.02 4.73
N LYS A 135 12.47 -0.42 5.93
CA LYS A 135 11.24 -0.09 6.65
C LYS A 135 10.78 1.31 6.27
N THR A 136 9.52 1.47 5.86
CA THR A 136 8.99 2.77 5.42
C THR A 136 8.31 3.53 6.54
N THR A 137 8.35 4.86 6.46
CA THR A 137 7.71 5.78 7.41
C THR A 137 6.19 5.60 7.51
N THR A 138 5.67 5.96 8.68
CA THR A 138 4.25 5.95 9.06
C THR A 138 3.99 7.14 9.99
N CYS A 139 2.72 7.46 10.26
CA CYS A 139 2.40 8.25 11.45
C CYS A 139 2.50 7.39 12.73
N GLU A 140 2.55 8.08 13.87
CA GLU A 140 2.56 7.45 15.20
C GLU A 140 1.45 6.40 15.35
N SER A 141 1.87 5.16 15.63
CA SER A 141 1.06 3.95 15.77
C SER A 141 0.07 3.66 14.65
N GLY A 142 0.21 4.32 13.49
CA GLY A 142 -0.68 4.14 12.36
C GLY A 142 -2.05 4.83 12.45
N TYR A 143 -2.28 5.73 13.41
CA TYR A 143 -3.60 6.31 13.74
C TYR A 143 -4.01 7.59 13.03
N LYS A 144 -3.23 8.05 12.05
CA LYS A 144 -3.56 9.23 11.23
C LYS A 144 -3.58 8.86 9.75
N LEU A 145 -4.43 9.54 8.99
CA LEU A 145 -4.45 9.45 7.51
C LEU A 145 -3.41 10.38 6.86
N THR A 146 -2.33 10.67 7.59
CA THR A 146 -1.12 11.38 7.19
C THR A 146 0.08 10.52 7.58
N ALA A 147 1.28 10.86 7.09
CA ALA A 147 2.50 10.14 7.42
C ALA A 147 3.54 11.07 8.06
N ASP A 148 3.11 11.79 9.09
CA ASP A 148 3.94 12.57 9.99
C ASP A 148 4.06 11.90 11.37
N SER A 149 5.27 11.84 11.89
CA SER A 149 5.56 11.31 13.23
C SER A 149 6.74 12.03 13.90
N PRO A 150 6.80 12.03 15.24
CA PRO A 150 7.97 12.55 15.95
C PRO A 150 9.28 11.80 15.62
N VAL A 151 9.20 10.54 15.21
CA VAL A 151 10.38 9.69 14.95
C VAL A 151 11.00 9.94 13.57
N SER A 152 10.18 10.13 12.53
CA SER A 152 10.65 10.21 11.14
C SER A 152 10.32 11.53 10.43
N GLY A 153 9.72 12.49 11.15
CA GLY A 153 9.27 13.75 10.58
C GLY A 153 8.08 13.56 9.64
N ILE A 154 8.01 14.37 8.58
CA ILE A 154 6.86 14.42 7.67
C ILE A 154 7.24 13.78 6.33
N THR A 155 6.55 12.69 6.00
CA THR A 155 6.62 12.11 4.66
C THR A 155 5.89 13.01 3.66
N ARG A 156 6.57 13.39 2.58
CA ARG A 156 6.03 14.30 1.55
C ARG A 156 5.49 13.55 0.34
N ASN A 157 4.52 14.14 -0.34
CA ASN A 157 3.96 13.59 -1.57
C ASN A 157 4.95 13.75 -2.74
N PRO A 158 5.24 12.69 -3.52
CA PRO A 158 6.18 12.76 -4.65
C PRO A 158 5.70 13.66 -5.80
N TRP A 159 4.38 13.87 -5.96
CA TRP A 159 3.83 14.74 -6.99
C TRP A 159 3.90 16.23 -6.60
N ASN A 160 3.88 16.52 -5.30
CA ASN A 160 4.03 17.88 -4.77
C ASN A 160 4.49 17.83 -3.30
N PRO A 161 5.77 18.13 -2.99
CA PRO A 161 6.30 18.03 -1.63
C PRO A 161 5.64 18.96 -0.60
N SER A 162 4.87 19.96 -1.02
CA SER A 162 4.06 20.79 -0.10
C SER A 162 2.79 20.08 0.40
N ARG A 163 2.42 18.93 -0.18
CA ARG A 163 1.21 18.16 0.14
C ARG A 163 1.55 16.89 0.93
N THR A 164 0.54 16.38 1.64
CA THR A 164 0.64 15.10 2.35
C THR A 164 0.69 13.93 1.36
N SER A 165 1.50 12.91 1.66
CA SER A 165 1.46 11.60 0.99
C SER A 165 0.25 10.76 1.40
N GLY A 166 -0.59 11.26 2.31
CA GLY A 166 -1.63 10.48 2.98
C GLY A 166 -1.03 9.56 4.03
N GLY A 167 -1.83 8.65 4.57
CA GLY A 167 -1.36 7.74 5.61
C GLY A 167 -2.41 6.74 6.05
N SER A 168 -2.07 5.84 6.97
CA SER A 168 -0.78 5.80 7.65
C SER A 168 0.36 5.12 6.88
N SER A 169 0.11 4.49 5.72
CA SER A 169 1.17 3.87 4.89
C SER A 169 1.79 4.84 3.88
N GLY A 170 2.03 6.09 4.29
CA GLY A 170 2.47 7.17 3.38
C GLY A 170 3.88 6.96 2.82
N GLY A 171 4.83 6.46 3.62
CA GLY A 171 6.19 6.13 3.14
C GLY A 171 6.18 5.08 2.04
N ALA A 172 5.41 4.01 2.23
CA ALA A 172 5.23 2.95 1.24
C ALA A 172 4.65 3.49 -0.09
N ALA A 173 3.55 4.24 -0.04
CA ALA A 173 2.93 4.77 -1.26
C ALA A 173 3.81 5.83 -1.95
N ALA A 174 4.44 6.72 -1.19
CA ALA A 174 5.35 7.73 -1.73
C ALA A 174 6.59 7.10 -2.38
N GLY A 175 7.18 6.08 -1.77
CA GLY A 175 8.33 5.36 -2.32
C GLY A 175 7.99 4.66 -3.63
N VAL A 176 6.89 3.89 -3.66
CA VAL A 176 6.45 3.20 -4.90
C VAL A 176 6.17 4.19 -6.03
N ALA A 177 5.51 5.33 -5.73
CA ALA A 177 5.22 6.39 -6.68
C ALA A 177 6.49 7.11 -7.18
N ALA A 178 7.48 7.31 -6.31
CA ALA A 178 8.78 7.88 -6.68
C ALA A 178 9.63 6.94 -7.56
N GLY A 179 9.28 5.65 -7.63
CA GLY A 179 10.02 4.65 -8.40
C GLY A 179 11.08 3.90 -7.58
N CYS A 180 10.92 3.84 -6.26
CA CYS A 180 11.83 3.18 -5.33
C CYS A 180 11.55 1.67 -5.21
N GLY A 181 11.42 0.98 -6.34
CA GLY A 181 11.05 -0.44 -6.39
C GLY A 181 9.54 -0.68 -6.61
N PRO A 182 9.14 -1.87 -7.09
CA PRO A 182 7.79 -2.13 -7.58
C PRO A 182 6.74 -2.36 -6.49
N LEU A 183 7.17 -2.80 -5.31
CA LEU A 183 6.31 -3.36 -4.28
C LEU A 183 6.54 -2.73 -2.91
N ALA A 184 5.46 -2.57 -2.16
CA ALA A 184 5.50 -2.27 -0.74
C ALA A 184 4.38 -3.00 0.02
N LEU A 185 4.65 -3.34 1.28
CA LEU A 185 3.61 -3.77 2.23
C LEU A 185 3.14 -2.58 3.07
N GLY A 186 1.83 -2.36 3.09
CA GLY A 186 1.17 -1.38 3.96
C GLY A 186 0.19 -2.03 4.93
N THR A 187 -0.41 -1.21 5.79
CA THR A 187 -1.54 -1.63 6.66
C THR A 187 -2.72 -0.69 6.53
N ASP A 188 -3.95 -1.20 6.61
CA ASP A 188 -5.21 -0.47 6.43
C ASP A 188 -6.25 -0.91 7.45
N GLY A 189 -6.57 0.01 8.38
CA GLY A 189 -7.72 -0.10 9.28
C GLY A 189 -8.95 0.60 8.72
N VAL A 190 -8.78 1.89 8.39
CA VAL A 190 -9.87 2.80 7.95
C VAL A 190 -9.47 3.63 6.72
N GLY A 191 -8.53 3.12 5.91
CA GLY A 191 -8.03 3.80 4.72
C GLY A 191 -6.51 3.80 4.59
N SER A 192 -5.78 3.22 5.54
CA SER A 192 -4.34 3.44 5.64
C SER A 192 -3.47 2.84 4.52
N ILE A 193 -4.03 2.02 3.61
CA ILE A 193 -3.42 1.67 2.31
C ILE A 193 -4.06 2.50 1.20
N ARG A 194 -5.39 2.55 1.15
CA ARG A 194 -6.14 3.16 0.04
C ARG A 194 -5.97 4.67 -0.06
N VAL A 195 -5.98 5.40 1.05
CA VAL A 195 -5.80 6.86 1.11
C VAL A 195 -4.42 7.29 0.58
N PRO A 196 -3.29 6.79 1.13
CA PRO A 196 -1.98 7.17 0.60
C PRO A 196 -1.77 6.69 -0.83
N SER A 197 -2.34 5.54 -1.22
CA SER A 197 -2.27 5.08 -2.60
C SER A 197 -3.00 6.03 -3.57
N ALA A 198 -4.19 6.51 -3.19
CA ALA A 198 -4.92 7.51 -3.97
C ALA A 198 -4.18 8.85 -4.06
N PHE A 199 -3.58 9.32 -2.96
CA PHE A 199 -2.86 10.60 -2.93
C PHE A 199 -1.54 10.56 -3.69
N CYS A 200 -0.86 9.40 -3.68
CA CYS A 200 0.40 9.19 -4.39
C CYS A 200 0.21 8.59 -5.79
N GLY A 201 -1.02 8.37 -6.26
CA GLY A 201 -1.30 7.89 -7.62
C GLY A 201 -0.79 6.47 -7.90
N VAL A 202 -0.88 5.57 -6.93
CA VAL A 202 -0.46 4.16 -7.04
C VAL A 202 -1.61 3.20 -6.70
N VAL A 203 -1.42 1.92 -6.97
CA VAL A 203 -2.40 0.88 -6.65
C VAL A 203 -2.19 0.42 -5.21
N GLY A 204 -3.26 0.40 -4.40
CA GLY A 204 -3.25 -0.15 -3.05
C GLY A 204 -4.49 -0.97 -2.78
N ILE A 205 -4.31 -2.19 -2.27
CA ILE A 205 -5.42 -3.12 -1.99
C ILE A 205 -5.51 -3.34 -0.49
N LYS A 206 -6.67 -3.03 0.09
CA LYS A 206 -7.07 -3.58 1.39
C LYS A 206 -7.78 -4.91 1.10
N PRO A 207 -7.20 -6.08 1.45
CA PRO A 207 -7.84 -7.35 1.19
C PRO A 207 -9.11 -7.55 2.02
N THR A 208 -9.84 -8.62 1.71
CA THR A 208 -10.92 -9.14 2.55
C THR A 208 -10.38 -9.51 3.93
N PHE A 209 -11.16 -9.27 4.98
CA PHE A 209 -10.79 -9.66 6.34
C PHE A 209 -10.57 -11.17 6.43
N GLY A 210 -9.47 -11.59 7.05
CA GLY A 210 -9.06 -12.99 7.16
C GLY A 210 -8.38 -13.57 5.91
N LEU A 211 -8.29 -12.83 4.79
CA LEU A 211 -7.58 -13.34 3.60
C LEU A 211 -6.05 -13.34 3.78
N VAL A 212 -5.53 -12.29 4.41
CA VAL A 212 -4.11 -12.14 4.78
C VAL A 212 -4.05 -12.20 6.31
N PRO A 213 -3.18 -13.03 6.88
CA PRO A 213 -3.14 -13.26 8.32
C PRO A 213 -2.73 -12.00 9.07
N ARG A 214 -3.40 -11.74 10.18
CA ARG A 214 -2.96 -10.78 11.19
C ARG A 214 -1.73 -11.37 11.85
N SER A 215 -0.59 -10.80 11.55
CA SER A 215 0.69 -11.21 12.14
C SER A 215 1.03 -10.38 13.36
N PRO A 216 1.99 -10.80 14.21
CA PRO A 216 2.56 -9.91 15.21
C PRO A 216 3.03 -8.61 14.54
N GLY A 217 2.64 -7.50 15.15
CA GLY A 217 2.84 -6.16 14.62
C GLY A 217 2.15 -5.16 15.55
N PHE A 218 2.25 -3.88 15.20
CA PHE A 218 1.54 -2.82 15.94
C PHE A 218 0.06 -2.79 15.54
N SER A 219 -0.71 -3.76 16.03
CA SER A 219 -2.17 -3.80 15.91
C SER A 219 -2.76 -4.15 17.27
N PRO A 220 -3.20 -3.17 18.07
CA PRO A 220 -3.83 -3.48 19.34
C PRO A 220 -5.14 -4.24 19.13
N PRO A 221 -5.59 -5.02 20.15
CA PRO A 221 -6.80 -5.82 20.06
C PRO A 221 -8.04 -5.03 19.62
N SER A 222 -8.13 -3.74 19.98
CA SER A 222 -9.26 -2.85 19.64
C SER A 222 -9.43 -2.58 18.14
N TRP A 223 -8.39 -2.78 17.33
CA TRP A 223 -8.43 -2.58 15.87
C TRP A 223 -8.28 -3.90 15.10
N ALA A 224 -8.20 -5.02 15.81
CA ALA A 224 -7.87 -6.32 15.22
C ALA A 224 -8.88 -6.79 14.15
N SER A 225 -10.15 -6.38 14.24
CA SER A 225 -11.19 -6.68 13.25
C SER A 225 -11.19 -5.75 12.03
N LEU A 226 -10.46 -4.63 12.09
CA LEU A 226 -10.41 -3.61 11.04
C LEU A 226 -9.05 -3.57 10.34
N ALA A 227 -7.96 -3.92 11.03
CA ALA A 227 -6.61 -3.83 10.51
C ALA A 227 -6.30 -4.97 9.53
N HIS A 228 -5.85 -4.60 8.33
CA HIS A 228 -5.41 -5.53 7.30
C HIS A 228 -3.99 -5.17 6.86
N THR A 229 -3.18 -6.18 6.53
CA THR A 229 -1.98 -5.97 5.73
C THR A 229 -2.31 -6.16 4.26
N GLY A 230 -1.72 -5.37 3.38
CA GLY A 230 -1.99 -5.47 1.95
C GLY A 230 -0.91 -4.83 1.07
N PRO A 231 -0.97 -5.11 -0.24
CA PRO A 231 0.00 -4.63 -1.21
C PRO A 231 -0.22 -3.16 -1.59
N ILE A 232 0.87 -2.47 -1.86
CA ILE A 232 0.95 -1.20 -2.59
C ILE A 232 1.93 -1.39 -3.74
N ALA A 233 1.55 -1.03 -4.97
CA ALA A 233 2.38 -1.22 -6.17
C ALA A 233 2.06 -0.19 -7.27
N ARG A 234 2.90 -0.12 -8.31
CA ARG A 234 2.65 0.78 -9.46
C ARG A 234 1.58 0.27 -10.41
N SER A 235 1.31 -1.03 -10.42
CA SER A 235 0.35 -1.66 -11.33
C SER A 235 -0.56 -2.64 -10.60
N VAL A 236 -1.73 -2.91 -11.19
CA VAL A 236 -2.67 -3.91 -10.67
C VAL A 236 -2.04 -5.31 -10.72
N ALA A 237 -1.25 -5.60 -11.76
CA ALA A 237 -0.54 -6.88 -11.89
C ALA A 237 0.47 -7.11 -10.76
N ASP A 238 1.28 -6.09 -10.43
CA ASP A 238 2.27 -6.19 -9.34
C ASP A 238 1.58 -6.30 -7.97
N ALA A 239 0.51 -5.53 -7.74
CA ALA A 239 -0.26 -5.60 -6.49
C ALA A 239 -0.88 -7.00 -6.30
N ALA A 240 -1.37 -7.60 -7.39
CA ALA A 240 -1.93 -8.94 -7.38
C ALA A 240 -0.87 -10.03 -7.22
N ALA A 241 0.32 -9.87 -7.81
CA ALA A 241 1.45 -10.78 -7.60
C ALA A 241 1.84 -10.81 -6.11
N LEU A 242 1.95 -9.64 -5.47
CA LEU A 242 2.23 -9.56 -4.04
C LEU A 242 1.07 -10.13 -3.20
N LEU A 243 -0.18 -9.84 -3.53
CA LEU A 243 -1.34 -10.41 -2.83
C LEU A 243 -1.33 -11.94 -2.87
N SER A 244 -0.95 -12.54 -4.00
CA SER A 244 -0.84 -13.99 -4.20
C SER A 244 0.18 -14.64 -3.27
N VAL A 245 1.25 -13.91 -2.92
CA VAL A 245 2.28 -14.38 -1.98
C VAL A 245 1.84 -14.25 -0.53
N ILE A 246 1.18 -13.14 -0.17
CA ILE A 246 0.86 -12.86 1.23
C ILE A 246 -0.50 -13.41 1.70
N ALA A 247 -1.37 -13.83 0.80
CA ALA A 247 -2.68 -14.40 1.13
C ALA A 247 -2.58 -15.87 1.57
N GLY A 248 -3.56 -16.31 2.36
CA GLY A 248 -3.70 -17.69 2.83
C GLY A 248 -3.70 -17.81 4.36
N PRO A 249 -4.19 -18.94 4.90
CA PRO A 249 -4.37 -19.12 6.33
C PRO A 249 -3.04 -19.18 7.09
N ASP A 250 -3.03 -18.73 8.34
CA ASP A 250 -1.93 -18.89 9.28
C ASP A 250 -2.49 -19.35 10.63
N ILE A 251 -1.89 -20.39 11.22
CA ILE A 251 -2.37 -20.99 12.47
C ILE A 251 -2.33 -20.02 13.65
N ARG A 252 -1.49 -18.98 13.58
CA ARG A 252 -1.38 -17.95 14.62
C ARG A 252 -2.52 -16.95 14.58
N ASP A 253 -3.30 -16.91 13.50
CA ASP A 253 -4.46 -16.01 13.35
C ASP A 253 -5.78 -16.80 13.22
N PRO A 254 -6.59 -16.87 14.29
CA PRO A 254 -7.87 -17.58 14.27
C PRO A 254 -8.94 -16.92 13.39
N ALA A 255 -8.72 -15.70 12.89
CA ALA A 255 -9.62 -15.01 11.98
C ALA A 255 -9.34 -15.32 10.50
N CYS A 256 -8.33 -16.12 10.19
CA CYS A 256 -8.01 -16.48 8.82
C CYS A 256 -9.16 -17.23 8.15
N LEU A 257 -9.44 -16.87 6.90
CA LEU A 257 -10.30 -17.64 6.03
C LEU A 257 -9.54 -18.87 5.50
N PRO A 258 -10.26 -19.95 5.14
CA PRO A 258 -9.67 -21.08 4.45
C PRO A 258 -8.92 -20.65 3.19
N ALA A 259 -7.89 -21.41 2.81
CA ALA A 259 -7.18 -21.19 1.57
C ALA A 259 -8.17 -21.33 0.40
N THR A 260 -8.29 -20.27 -0.41
CA THR A 260 -9.16 -20.28 -1.60
C THR A 260 -8.48 -20.92 -2.82
N GLY A 261 -7.14 -21.10 -2.76
CA GLY A 261 -6.34 -21.63 -3.85
C GLY A 261 -6.17 -20.63 -5.01
N GLY A 262 -5.11 -20.79 -5.79
CA GLY A 262 -4.86 -19.99 -6.99
C GLY A 262 -4.11 -18.68 -6.77
N SER A 263 -3.68 -18.08 -7.88
CA SER A 263 -2.97 -16.81 -7.91
C SER A 263 -3.95 -15.66 -8.19
N TYR A 264 -3.88 -14.57 -7.43
CA TYR A 264 -4.61 -13.32 -7.73
C TYR A 264 -4.07 -12.63 -8.99
N SER A 265 -2.89 -13.02 -9.49
CA SER A 265 -2.42 -12.59 -10.80
C SER A 265 -3.10 -13.32 -11.96
N ALA A 266 -3.76 -14.45 -11.70
CA ALA A 266 -4.43 -15.24 -12.74
C ALA A 266 -5.64 -14.45 -13.29
N GLY A 267 -5.60 -14.14 -14.59
CA GLY A 267 -6.67 -13.42 -15.28
C GLY A 267 -6.46 -11.91 -15.45
N ILE A 268 -5.39 -11.33 -14.89
CA ILE A 268 -5.01 -9.94 -15.18
C ILE A 268 -4.46 -9.86 -16.60
N ARG A 269 -5.30 -9.39 -17.52
CA ARG A 269 -4.87 -9.03 -18.88
C ARG A 269 -4.30 -7.62 -18.84
N SER A 270 -3.10 -7.43 -19.38
CA SER A 270 -2.59 -6.10 -19.65
C SER A 270 -3.55 -5.42 -20.64
N LEU A 271 -4.23 -4.35 -20.20
CA LEU A 271 -4.94 -3.46 -21.10
C LEU A 271 -3.89 -2.68 -21.89
N LYS A 272 -3.29 -3.31 -22.91
CA LYS A 272 -2.51 -2.58 -23.91
C LYS A 272 -3.45 -1.52 -24.53
N GLY A 273 -3.22 -0.24 -24.19
CA GLY A 273 -3.77 0.88 -24.96
C GLY A 273 -4.79 1.82 -24.30
N SER A 274 -5.08 1.76 -23.00
CA SER A 274 -5.98 2.76 -22.36
C SER A 274 -5.29 3.62 -21.30
N ARG A 275 -4.20 4.29 -21.67
CA ARG A 275 -3.93 5.58 -21.03
C ARG A 275 -5.06 6.50 -21.49
N SER A 276 -6.08 6.68 -20.64
CA SER A 276 -6.94 7.84 -20.79
C SER A 276 -6.01 9.05 -20.79
N PRO A 277 -6.01 9.91 -21.83
CA PRO A 277 -5.20 11.11 -21.79
C PRO A 277 -5.60 11.88 -20.51
N PRO A 278 -4.67 12.58 -19.85
CA PRO A 278 -5.05 13.49 -18.79
C PRO A 278 -6.14 14.39 -19.37
N ARG A 279 -7.36 14.30 -18.86
CA ARG A 279 -8.41 15.23 -19.27
C ARG A 279 -7.85 16.61 -18.95
N SER A 280 -7.54 17.37 -20.00
CA SER A 280 -7.18 18.77 -19.86
C SER A 280 -8.28 19.42 -19.04
N THR A 281 -7.91 20.14 -17.99
CA THR A 281 -8.86 20.90 -17.16
C THR A 281 -9.44 22.12 -17.89
N SER A 282 -9.30 22.20 -19.21
CA SER A 282 -9.94 23.19 -20.06
C SER A 282 -11.28 22.64 -20.59
N ALA A 283 -12.34 23.36 -20.27
CA ALA A 283 -13.70 23.24 -20.80
C ALA A 283 -14.57 22.08 -20.30
N THR A 284 -15.10 22.23 -19.07
CA THR A 284 -16.53 21.98 -18.87
C THR A 284 -17.11 22.97 -17.85
N ARG A 285 -17.29 24.23 -18.26
CA ARG A 285 -18.40 25.04 -17.74
C ARG A 285 -19.69 24.45 -18.30
N ARG A 286 -20.13 23.30 -17.76
CA ARG A 286 -21.55 22.93 -17.85
C ARG A 286 -22.24 23.71 -16.75
N SER A 287 -23.13 24.61 -17.17
CA SER A 287 -24.05 25.31 -16.29
C SER A 287 -24.66 24.31 -15.29
N ILE A 288 -24.48 24.57 -14.00
CA ILE A 288 -25.37 24.03 -12.99
C ILE A 288 -26.75 24.57 -13.35
N ARG A 289 -27.59 23.75 -14.00
CA ARG A 289 -29.02 24.02 -14.07
C ARG A 289 -29.51 23.92 -12.64
N THR A 290 -29.79 25.07 -12.04
CA THR A 290 -30.58 25.16 -10.82
C THR A 290 -31.85 24.34 -11.01
N CYS A 291 -32.02 23.27 -10.24
CA CYS A 291 -33.27 22.54 -10.18
C CYS A 291 -34.37 23.53 -9.81
N GLY A 292 -35.30 23.76 -10.75
CA GLY A 292 -36.45 24.63 -10.53
C GLY A 292 -37.28 24.11 -9.37
N ARG A 293 -37.71 25.02 -8.48
CA ARG A 293 -38.71 24.76 -7.45
C ARG A 293 -39.97 24.14 -8.08
N PRO A 294 -40.54 23.07 -7.52
CA PRO A 294 -41.82 22.57 -8.00
C PRO A 294 -42.94 23.55 -7.61
N SER A 295 -43.78 23.91 -8.57
CA SER A 295 -45.01 24.69 -8.38
C SER A 295 -46.04 23.88 -7.58
N PRO A 296 -46.87 24.52 -6.74
CA PRO A 296 -47.88 23.81 -5.96
C PRO A 296 -49.06 23.43 -6.86
N ARG A 297 -49.23 22.12 -7.13
CA ARG A 297 -50.50 21.61 -7.66
C ARG A 297 -51.44 21.35 -6.48
N ARG A 298 -52.55 22.10 -6.45
CA ARG A 298 -53.72 21.79 -5.62
C ARG A 298 -54.32 20.47 -6.09
N SER A 299 -54.38 19.48 -5.22
CA SER A 299 -55.27 18.32 -5.37
C SER A 299 -56.25 18.33 -4.21
N THR A 300 -57.52 18.45 -4.55
CA THR A 300 -58.68 18.34 -3.65
C THR A 300 -58.71 16.96 -2.99
N CYS A 301 -58.69 16.90 -1.66
CA CYS A 301 -58.93 15.67 -0.90
C CYS A 301 -60.44 15.45 -0.76
N SER A 302 -60.95 14.33 -1.24
CA SER A 302 -62.23 13.76 -0.81
C SER A 302 -62.03 12.99 0.50
N ALA A 303 -62.88 13.26 1.48
CA ALA A 303 -62.91 12.64 2.79
C ALA A 303 -63.24 11.15 2.73
N GLY A 304 -62.59 10.34 3.57
CA GLY A 304 -62.95 8.93 3.76
C GLY A 304 -62.00 8.19 4.70
N SER A 305 -62.38 8.11 5.98
CA SER A 305 -62.06 7.06 6.98
C SER A 305 -60.60 6.70 7.33
N ALA A 306 -60.17 7.14 8.52
CA ALA A 306 -59.23 6.44 9.43
C ALA A 306 -59.96 5.24 10.13
N PRO A 307 -59.35 4.36 10.97
CA PRO A 307 -58.04 4.40 11.66
C PRO A 307 -57.24 3.07 11.50
N ALA A 308 -56.10 2.73 12.11
CA ALA A 308 -55.45 3.09 13.37
C ALA A 308 -53.96 2.67 13.33
N CYS A 309 -53.07 3.41 13.98
CA CYS A 309 -51.97 2.81 14.76
C CYS A 309 -51.34 3.88 15.67
N ALA A 310 -51.60 3.78 16.96
CA ALA A 310 -51.04 4.61 18.01
C ALA A 310 -50.15 3.77 18.92
N ARG A 311 -49.16 4.43 19.53
CA ARG A 311 -48.23 4.01 20.60
C ARG A 311 -46.97 3.26 20.07
N MET A 312 -45.76 3.52 20.54
CA MET A 312 -45.34 4.01 21.87
C MET A 312 -43.95 4.67 21.78
N ARG A 313 -43.78 5.85 22.40
CA ARG A 313 -42.49 6.48 22.75
C ARG A 313 -42.18 6.16 24.22
N SER A 314 -40.98 5.69 24.51
CA SER A 314 -40.22 5.76 25.80
C SER A 314 -39.17 4.64 25.78
N ALA A 315 -37.90 4.76 26.18
CA ALA A 315 -37.18 5.74 26.98
C ALA A 315 -35.67 5.65 26.66
N CYS A 316 -34.96 6.77 26.67
CA CYS A 316 -33.49 6.84 26.70
C CYS A 316 -33.09 7.44 28.05
N ARG A 317 -32.28 6.75 28.85
CA ARG A 317 -31.51 7.31 29.97
C ARG A 317 -30.04 6.88 29.82
N PRO A 318 -29.07 7.80 30.02
CA PRO A 318 -27.65 7.47 30.01
C PRO A 318 -27.16 7.12 31.42
N THR A 319 -26.33 6.08 31.54
CA THR A 319 -25.66 5.73 32.80
C THR A 319 -24.19 6.13 32.75
N CYS A 320 -23.82 7.06 33.63
CA CYS A 320 -22.44 7.39 34.01
C CYS A 320 -21.75 6.20 34.68
N TRP A 321 -20.51 5.92 34.29
CA TRP A 321 -19.60 5.02 35.02
C TRP A 321 -18.77 5.82 36.03
N ARG A 322 -18.87 5.45 37.32
CA ARG A 322 -17.92 5.84 38.37
C ARG A 322 -16.88 4.74 38.55
N ARG A 323 -15.63 5.18 38.75
CA ARG A 323 -14.45 4.38 39.08
C ARG A 323 -14.62 3.63 40.41
N ARG A 324 -14.12 2.40 40.46
CA ARG A 324 -13.33 1.85 41.56
C ARG A 324 -12.08 1.23 40.95
#